data_AF-A0A9D9LDA7-F1
#
_entry.id   AF-A0A9D9LDA7-F1
#
_cell.length_a   1.000
_cell.length_b   1.000
_cell.length_c   1.000
_cell.angle_alpha   90.00
_cell.angle_beta   90.00
_cell.angle_gamma   90.00
#
_symmetry.space_group_name_H-M   'P 1'
#
loop_
_entity.id
_entity.type
_entity.pdbx_description
1 polymer ?
#
loop_
_entity_poly.entity_id
_entity_poly.type
_entity_poly.pdbx_seq_one_letter_code
_entity_poly.pdbx_strand_id
1 'polypeptide(L)'
;MSKTIVTQFGEFLNYDNLVKIGIATNWEDAEIDEESGTIKPDFEMIGTDTAGNRIPMGIYETPEEAEAALKDLHDWLGTEAYAVYEVKSGGEA
;
A
#
# COMPACT_ATOMS: atom_id res chain seq x y z
N MET A 1 21.60 0.98 4.22
CA MET A 1 20.89 0.43 5.39
C MET A 1 19.50 0.04 4.91
N SER A 2 18.98 -1.12 5.32
CA SER A 2 17.62 -1.52 4.99
C SER A 2 16.62 -0.60 5.68
N LYS A 3 15.61 -0.10 4.96
CA LYS A 3 14.51 0.64 5.55
C LYS A 3 13.53 -0.35 6.21
N THR A 4 13.12 -0.06 7.44
CA THR A 4 12.13 -0.88 8.17
C THR A 4 10.80 -0.14 8.21
N ILE A 5 9.73 -0.82 7.83
CA ILE A 5 8.35 -0.33 7.89
C ILE A 5 7.68 -1.00 9.08
N VAL A 6 6.91 -0.23 9.85
CA VAL A 6 6.04 -0.76 10.91
C VAL A 6 4.62 -0.73 10.40
N THR A 7 3.95 -1.89 10.34
CA THR A 7 2.55 -1.99 9.90
C THR A 7 1.62 -1.42 10.97
N GLN A 8 0.38 -1.10 10.60
CA GLN A 8 -0.66 -0.74 11.59
C GLN A 8 -0.93 -1.88 12.60
N PHE A 9 -0.56 -3.11 12.25
CA PHE A 9 -0.69 -4.30 13.08
C PHE A 9 0.52 -4.53 14.01
N GLY A 10 1.52 -3.64 13.98
CA GLY A 10 2.71 -3.72 14.82
C GLY A 10 3.78 -4.68 14.30
N GLU A 11 3.69 -5.13 13.06
CA GLU A 11 4.68 -6.01 12.43
C GLU A 11 5.80 -5.19 11.79
N PHE A 12 7.01 -5.73 11.81
CA PHE A 12 8.19 -5.11 11.20
C PHE A 12 8.47 -5.74 9.84
N LEU A 13 8.44 -4.92 8.79
CA LEU A 13 8.74 -5.34 7.43
C LEU A 13 10.05 -4.71 6.96
N ASN A 14 10.92 -5.52 6.36
CA ASN A 14 12.10 -5.02 5.68
C ASN A 14 11.70 -4.62 4.25
N TYR A 15 11.90 -3.36 3.91
CA TYR A 15 11.61 -2.83 2.57
C TYR A 15 12.36 -3.57 1.46
N ASP A 16 13.60 -4.00 1.72
CA ASP A 16 14.43 -4.70 0.71
C ASP A 16 13.81 -6.06 0.31
N ASN A 17 12.88 -6.59 1.11
CA ASN A 17 12.15 -7.82 0.82
C ASN A 17 10.85 -7.59 0.05
N LEU A 18 10.41 -6.33 -0.10
CA LEU A 18 9.17 -5.97 -0.80
C LEU A 18 9.46 -5.61 -2.27
N VAL A 19 8.66 -6.14 -3.18
CA VAL A 19 8.74 -5.87 -4.63
C VAL A 19 7.66 -4.92 -5.12
N LYS A 20 6.55 -4.82 -4.39
CA LYS A 20 5.43 -3.93 -4.70
C LYS A 20 4.72 -3.53 -3.42
N ILE A 21 4.26 -2.29 -3.36
CA ILE A 21 3.32 -1.82 -2.34
C ILE A 21 2.17 -1.15 -3.09
N GLY A 22 0.94 -1.40 -2.67
CA GLY A 22 -0.23 -0.81 -3.31
C GLY A 22 -1.50 -1.01 -2.47
N ILE A 23 -2.62 -0.53 -2.98
CA ILE A 23 -3.93 -0.59 -2.31
C ILE A 23 -4.79 -1.64 -2.99
N ALA A 24 -5.53 -2.40 -2.19
CA ALA A 24 -6.57 -3.31 -2.64
C ALA A 24 -7.88 -2.97 -1.92
N THR A 25 -8.99 -3.00 -2.65
CA THR A 25 -10.33 -2.90 -2.02
C THR A 25 -10.66 -4.23 -1.36
N ASN A 26 -10.90 -4.22 -0.05
CA ASN A 26 -11.33 -5.38 0.72
C ASN A 26 -12.86 -5.36 0.84
N TRP A 27 -13.50 -6.34 0.20
CA TRP A 27 -14.96 -6.53 0.24
C TRP A 27 -15.40 -7.59 1.25
N GLU A 28 -14.47 -8.38 1.80
CA GLU A 28 -14.79 -9.48 2.70
C GLU A 28 -15.21 -8.97 4.09
N ASP A 29 -14.59 -7.87 4.53
CA ASP A 29 -14.90 -7.20 5.80
C ASP A 29 -15.75 -5.93 5.61
N ALA A 30 -16.34 -5.75 4.42
CA ALA A 30 -17.08 -4.55 4.10
C ALA A 30 -18.29 -4.34 5.05
N GLU A 31 -18.35 -3.17 5.67
CA GLU A 31 -19.46 -2.80 6.53
C GLU A 31 -20.70 -2.40 5.71
N ILE A 32 -21.88 -2.65 6.28
CA ILE A 32 -23.13 -2.15 5.71
C ILE A 32 -23.50 -0.87 6.43
N ASP A 33 -23.57 0.22 5.68
CA ASP A 33 -24.11 1.47 6.18
C ASP A 33 -25.61 1.29 6.44
N GLU A 34 -26.01 1.21 7.71
CA GLU A 34 -27.39 0.89 8.11
C GLU A 34 -28.42 1.95 7.67
N GLU A 35 -27.99 3.20 7.43
CA GLU A 35 -28.87 4.31 7.05
C GLU A 35 -29.15 4.34 5.54
N SER A 36 -28.14 4.11 4.71
CA SER A 36 -28.25 4.13 3.25
C SER A 36 -28.40 2.74 2.62
N GLY A 37 -28.09 1.66 3.36
CA GLY A 37 -28.01 0.29 2.84
C GLY A 37 -26.83 0.04 1.91
N THR A 38 -25.86 0.96 1.87
CA THR A 38 -24.69 0.86 0.98
C THR A 38 -23.60 -0.01 1.63
N ILE A 39 -22.97 -0.86 0.83
CA ILE A 39 -21.79 -1.63 1.25
C ILE A 39 -20.58 -0.71 1.16
N LYS A 40 -19.89 -0.51 2.28
CA LYS A 40 -18.66 0.27 2.41
C LYS A 40 -17.49 -0.70 2.56
N PRO A 41 -16.70 -0.92 1.49
CA PRO A 41 -15.50 -1.72 1.61
C PRO A 41 -14.41 -0.95 2.35
N ASP A 42 -13.49 -1.70 2.92
CA ASP A 42 -12.23 -1.15 3.41
C ASP A 42 -11.19 -1.08 2.28
N PHE A 43 -10.18 -0.24 2.48
CA PHE A 43 -9.04 -0.12 1.58
C PHE A 43 -7.79 -0.61 2.30
N GLU A 44 -7.21 -1.70 1.81
CA GLU A 44 -6.07 -2.35 2.44
C GLU A 44 -4.79 -2.02 1.68
N MET A 45 -3.79 -1.50 2.39
CA MET A 45 -2.43 -1.40 1.86
C MET A 45 -1.74 -2.75 1.98
N ILE A 46 -1.29 -3.27 0.84
CA ILE A 46 -0.64 -4.57 0.72
C ILE A 46 0.79 -4.41 0.21
N GLY A 47 1.73 -4.97 0.96
CA GLY A 47 3.09 -5.26 0.48
C GLY A 47 3.11 -6.62 -0.20
N THR A 48 3.81 -6.74 -1.32
CA THR A 48 4.14 -8.03 -1.95
C THR A 48 5.62 -8.30 -1.75
N ASP A 49 5.97 -9.44 -1.19
CA ASP A 49 7.37 -9.81 -1.01
C ASP A 49 7.99 -10.47 -2.27
N THR A 50 9.29 -10.74 -2.22
CA THR A 50 10.03 -11.42 -3.31
C THR A 50 9.57 -12.85 -3.60
N ALA A 51 8.84 -13.48 -2.68
CA ALA A 51 8.22 -14.79 -2.87
C ALA A 51 6.77 -14.69 -3.40
N GLY A 52 6.24 -13.48 -3.58
CA GLY A 52 4.88 -13.22 -4.03
C GLY A 52 3.83 -13.27 -2.91
N ASN A 53 4.24 -13.37 -1.65
CA ASN A 53 3.31 -13.32 -0.52
C ASN A 53 2.75 -11.91 -0.37
N ARG A 54 1.45 -11.84 -0.12
CA ARG A 54 0.75 -10.59 0.20
C ARG A 54 0.78 -10.39 1.70
N ILE A 55 1.24 -9.22 2.12
CA ILE A 55 1.42 -8.84 3.52
C ILE A 55 0.54 -7.62 3.77
N PRO A 56 -0.49 -7.74 4.64
CA PRO A 56 -1.26 -6.62 5.13
C PRO A 56 -0.36 -5.57 5.82
N MET A 57 -0.50 -4.31 5.44
CA MET A 57 0.29 -3.21 6.01
C MET A 57 -0.56 -2.18 6.76
N GLY A 58 -1.81 -1.99 6.32
CA GLY A 58 -2.76 -1.10 6.96
C GLY A 58 -4.14 -1.15 6.30
N ILE A 59 -5.15 -0.70 7.03
CA ILE A 59 -6.56 -0.64 6.61
C ILE A 59 -7.03 0.82 6.76
N TYR A 60 -7.82 1.28 5.79
CA TYR A 60 -8.33 2.64 5.70
C TYR A 60 -9.80 2.61 5.32
N GLU A 61 -10.58 3.55 5.88
CA GLU A 61 -12.03 3.65 5.62
C GLU A 61 -12.31 4.25 4.23
N THR A 62 -11.38 5.06 3.70
CA THR A 62 -11.54 5.75 2.41
C THR A 62 -10.38 5.49 1.44
N PRO A 63 -10.64 5.51 0.12
CA PRO A 63 -9.57 5.40 -0.87
C PRO A 63 -8.56 6.54 -0.74
N GLU A 64 -9.02 7.76 -0.44
CA GLU A 64 -8.17 8.94 -0.34
C GLU A 64 -7.17 8.84 0.82
N GLU A 65 -7.59 8.29 1.97
CA GLU A 65 -6.69 8.03 3.10
C GLU A 65 -5.65 6.96 2.77
N ALA A 66 -6.07 5.88 2.09
CA ALA A 66 -5.17 4.84 1.65
C ALA A 66 -4.13 5.38 0.65
N GLU A 67 -4.55 6.19 -0.31
CA GLU A 67 -3.68 6.83 -1.31
C GLU A 67 -2.72 7.84 -0.68
N ALA A 68 -3.19 8.65 0.28
CA ALA A 68 -2.34 9.58 1.01
C ALA A 68 -1.26 8.83 1.80
N ALA A 69 -1.62 7.76 2.52
CA ALA A 69 -0.67 6.95 3.26
C ALA A 69 0.33 6.23 2.34
N LEU A 70 -0.12 5.71 1.19
CA LEU A 70 0.74 5.09 0.20
C LEU A 70 1.74 6.11 -0.37
N LYS A 71 1.28 7.33 -0.66
CA LYS A 71 2.13 8.42 -1.15
C LYS A 71 3.17 8.82 -0.10
N ASP A 72 2.76 9.01 1.16
CA ASP A 72 3.68 9.36 2.25
C ASP A 72 4.76 8.29 2.44
N LEU A 73 4.38 7.01 2.34
CA LEU A 73 5.32 5.89 2.36
C LEU A 73 6.29 5.96 1.18
N HIS A 74 5.82 6.18 -0.05
CA HIS A 74 6.67 6.30 -1.22
C HIS A 74 7.63 7.50 -1.13
N ASP A 75 7.15 8.64 -0.65
CA ASP A 75 7.98 9.83 -0.44
C ASP A 75 9.08 9.54 0.60
N TRP A 76 8.73 8.91 1.72
CA TRP A 76 9.71 8.49 2.72
C TRP A 76 10.71 7.47 2.19
N LEU A 77 10.27 6.50 1.38
CA LEU A 77 11.17 5.56 0.70
C LEU A 77 12.13 6.30 -0.24
N GLY A 78 11.65 7.34 -0.94
CA GLY A 78 12.43 8.16 -1.87
C GLY A 78 13.45 9.11 -1.22
N THR A 79 13.34 9.40 0.08
CA THR A 79 14.21 10.39 0.76
C THR A 79 15.67 9.97 0.98
N GLU A 80 16.01 8.69 0.97
CA GLU A 80 17.42 8.26 1.07
C GLU A 80 17.76 7.04 0.19
N ALA A 81 18.53 7.34 -0.86
CA ALA A 81 19.57 6.53 -1.51
C ALA A 81 19.22 5.23 -2.25
N TYR A 82 18.35 5.28 -3.27
CA TYR A 82 18.59 4.56 -4.54
C TYR A 82 17.99 5.38 -5.68
N ALA A 83 18.72 5.49 -6.80
CA ALA A 83 18.25 6.20 -7.99
C ALA A 83 16.93 5.56 -8.46
N VAL A 84 15.82 6.29 -8.28
CA VAL A 84 14.53 5.91 -8.84
C VAL A 84 14.67 6.02 -10.36
N TYR A 85 14.68 4.88 -11.05
CA TYR A 85 14.57 4.83 -12.50
C TYR A 85 13.10 4.65 -12.85
N GLU A 86 12.43 5.73 -13.22
CA GLU A 86 11.12 5.66 -13.86
C GLU A 86 11.28 5.15 -15.30
N VAL A 87 10.74 3.96 -15.58
CA VAL A 87 10.58 3.48 -16.95
C VAL A 87 9.57 4.40 -17.62
N LYS A 88 10.02 5.26 -18.53
CA LYS A 88 9.11 6.00 -19.41
C LYS A 88 8.32 4.98 -20.25
N SER A 89 7.00 5.02 -20.18
CA SER A 89 6.17 4.32 -21.16
C SER A 89 6.55 4.86 -22.53
N GLY A 90 7.02 3.97 -23.41
CA GLY A 90 7.35 4.31 -24.78
C GLY A 90 6.08 4.74 -25.51
N GLY A 91 5.81 6.04 -25.52
CA GLY A 91 4.92 6.63 -26.49
C GLY A 91 5.60 6.51 -27.85
N GLU A 92 5.04 5.66 -28.71
CA GLU A 92 5.37 5.62 -30.12
C GLU A 92 5.21 7.02 -30.74
N ALA A 93 6.21 7.42 -31.53
CA ALA A 93 6.07 8.45 -32.56
C ALA A 93 6.80 7.97 -33.81
#